data_AF-A0A853FNR4-F1
#
_entry.id   AF-A0A853FNR4-F1
#
_cell.length_a   1.000
_cell.length_b   1.000
_cell.length_c   1.000
_cell.angle_alpha   90.00
_cell.angle_beta   90.00
_cell.angle_gamma   90.00
#
_symmetry.space_group_name_H-M   'P 1'
#
loop_
_entity.id
_entity.type
_entity.pdbx_description
1 polymer ?
#
loop_
_entity_poly.entity_id
_entity_poly.type
_entity_poly.pdbx_seq_one_letter_code
_entity_poly.pdbx_strand_id
1 'polypeptide(L)'
;MDTPRPDEKSVGELLQQLVEDGKSYADAELGYYRTLARSKLRDARAMLWMGGVALVLAQAAAVALVVGLVLTLSPLVGPGFATLIVVTAFLAIAGLMGWLAWTHVKRIYKEKP
;
A
#
# COMPACT_ATOMS: atom_id res chain seq x y z
N MET A 1 -16.35 31.35 -65.57
CA MET A 1 -15.38 31.12 -64.49
C MET A 1 -16.17 30.61 -63.31
N ASP A 2 -16.51 29.33 -63.34
CA ASP A 2 -17.30 28.67 -62.30
C ASP A 2 -16.38 28.41 -61.11
N THR A 3 -16.54 29.22 -60.07
CA THR A 3 -15.82 29.05 -58.80
C THR A 3 -16.35 27.78 -58.12
N PRO A 4 -15.49 26.80 -57.77
CA PRO A 4 -15.93 25.63 -57.03
C PRO A 4 -16.59 26.09 -55.73
N ARG A 5 -17.89 25.81 -55.58
CA ARG A 5 -18.59 26.07 -54.31
C ARG A 5 -17.86 25.27 -53.25
N PRO A 6 -17.42 25.89 -52.14
CA PRO A 6 -16.92 25.12 -51.01
C PRO A 6 -18.03 24.15 -50.65
N ASP A 7 -17.74 22.86 -50.62
CA ASP A 7 -18.66 21.86 -50.10
C ASP A 7 -19.03 22.30 -48.68
N GLU A 8 -20.20 22.95 -48.56
CA GLU A 8 -20.79 23.37 -47.31
C GLU A 8 -21.12 22.07 -46.57
N LYS A 9 -20.16 21.63 -45.75
CA LYS A 9 -20.29 20.43 -44.91
C LYS A 9 -21.70 20.41 -44.35
N SER A 10 -22.43 19.37 -44.70
CA SER A 10 -23.81 19.21 -44.27
C SER A 10 -23.85 19.30 -42.74
N VAL A 11 -24.92 19.87 -42.18
CA VAL A 11 -25.12 19.94 -40.72
C VAL A 11 -24.94 18.55 -40.08
N GLY A 12 -25.30 17.48 -40.81
CA GLY A 12 -25.05 16.10 -40.40
C GLY A 12 -23.56 15.73 -40.31
N GLU A 13 -22.73 16.26 -41.19
CA GLU A 13 -21.28 16.04 -41.24
C GLU A 13 -20.56 16.78 -40.10
N LEU A 14 -21.02 17.99 -39.75
CA LEU A 14 -20.54 18.73 -38.58
C LEU A 14 -20.95 18.04 -37.26
N LEU A 15 -22.17 17.50 -37.18
CA LEU A 15 -22.62 16.71 -36.03
C LEU A 15 -21.82 15.42 -35.89
N GLN A 16 -21.54 14.73 -37.00
CA GLN A 16 -20.72 13.54 -37.00
C GLN A 16 -19.29 13.84 -36.55
N GLN A 17 -18.72 14.98 -36.99
CA GLN A 17 -17.40 15.45 -36.59
C GLN A 17 -17.36 15.80 -35.08
N LEU A 18 -18.39 16.44 -34.54
CA LEU A 18 -18.51 16.71 -33.09
C LEU A 18 -18.64 15.44 -32.24
N VAL A 19 -19.34 14.43 -32.73
CA VAL A 19 -19.47 13.13 -32.04
C VAL A 19 -18.14 12.38 -32.07
N GLU A 20 -17.43 12.39 -33.19
CA GLU A 20 -16.11 11.77 -33.33
C GLU A 20 -15.07 12.47 -32.44
N ASP A 21 -15.08 13.81 -32.40
CA ASP A 21 -14.21 14.61 -31.54
C ASP A 21 -14.49 14.39 -30.05
N GLY A 22 -15.78 14.31 -29.66
CA GLY A 22 -16.19 14.01 -28.29
C GLY A 22 -15.79 12.61 -27.84
N LYS A 23 -15.88 11.63 -28.73
CA LYS A 23 -15.41 10.25 -28.49
C LYS A 23 -13.90 10.19 -28.35
N SER A 24 -13.16 10.83 -29.25
CA SER A 24 -11.70 10.95 -29.19
C SER A 24 -11.23 11.59 -27.88
N TYR A 25 -11.93 12.65 -27.43
CA TYR A 25 -11.66 13.30 -26.16
C TYR A 25 -11.91 12.39 -24.95
N ALA A 26 -13.02 11.64 -24.96
CA ALA A 26 -13.32 10.67 -23.90
C ALA A 26 -12.30 9.52 -23.84
N ASP A 27 -11.86 9.02 -25.00
CA ASP A 27 -10.83 7.98 -25.09
C ASP A 27 -9.46 8.47 -24.60
N ALA A 28 -9.11 9.74 -24.87
CA ALA A 28 -7.90 10.36 -24.36
C ALA A 28 -7.91 10.50 -22.82
N GLU A 29 -9.04 10.90 -22.24
CA GLU A 29 -9.22 11.05 -20.81
C GLU A 29 -9.14 9.68 -20.10
N LEU A 30 -9.81 8.65 -20.65
CA LEU A 30 -9.69 7.27 -20.18
C LEU A 30 -8.25 6.75 -20.26
N GLY A 31 -7.53 7.10 -21.33
CA GLY A 31 -6.11 6.84 -21.49
C GLY A 31 -5.27 7.47 -20.38
N TYR A 32 -5.52 8.74 -20.06
CA TYR A 32 -4.84 9.45 -18.98
C TYR A 32 -5.06 8.79 -17.61
N TYR A 33 -6.31 8.50 -17.25
CA TYR A 33 -6.63 7.82 -15.98
C TYR A 33 -6.04 6.42 -15.90
N ARG A 34 -6.03 5.66 -17.00
CA ARG A 34 -5.44 4.32 -17.05
C ARG A 34 -3.92 4.35 -16.86
N THR A 35 -3.27 5.38 -17.39
CA THR A 35 -1.82 5.58 -17.27
C THR A 35 -1.45 6.03 -15.85
N LEU A 36 -2.23 6.94 -15.26
CA LEU A 36 -2.08 7.38 -13.87
C LEU A 36 -2.34 6.24 -12.87
N ALA A 37 -3.34 5.39 -13.14
CA ALA A 37 -3.60 4.21 -12.32
C ALA A 37 -2.42 3.21 -12.40
N ARG A 38 -1.89 2.95 -13.60
CA ARG A 38 -0.73 2.06 -13.79
C ARG A 38 0.54 2.58 -13.14
N SER A 39 0.81 3.89 -13.20
CA SER A 39 1.99 4.46 -12.55
C SER A 39 1.91 4.29 -11.04
N LYS A 40 0.77 4.63 -10.42
CA LYS A 40 0.54 4.41 -8.98
C LYS A 40 0.61 2.93 -8.59
N LEU A 41 0.07 2.03 -9.41
CA LEU A 41 0.14 0.58 -9.18
C LEU A 41 1.58 0.05 -9.23
N ARG A 42 2.42 0.57 -10.13
CA ARG A 42 3.82 0.15 -10.23
C ARG A 42 4.61 0.56 -8.98
N ASP A 43 4.41 1.78 -8.52
CA ASP A 43 5.07 2.29 -7.31
C ASP A 43 4.55 1.57 -6.06
N ALA A 44 3.24 1.31 -5.99
CA ALA A 44 2.65 0.47 -4.94
C ALA A 44 3.21 -0.95 -4.94
N ARG A 45 3.43 -1.56 -6.11
CA ARG A 45 4.03 -2.91 -6.21
C ARG A 45 5.48 -2.95 -5.71
N ALA A 46 6.27 -1.93 -6.03
CA ALA A 46 7.62 -1.82 -5.50
C ALA A 46 7.61 -1.64 -3.97
N MET A 47 6.70 -0.80 -3.46
CA MET A 47 6.50 -0.61 -2.02
C MET A 47 6.05 -1.89 -1.30
N LEU A 48 5.16 -2.68 -1.92
CA LEU A 48 4.70 -3.96 -1.38
C LEU A 48 5.83 -5.00 -1.32
N TRP A 49 6.66 -5.09 -2.37
CA TRP A 49 7.82 -5.99 -2.36
C TRP A 49 8.85 -5.58 -1.32
N MET A 50 9.21 -4.28 -1.29
CA MET A 50 10.19 -3.77 -0.35
C MET A 50 9.69 -3.88 1.10
N GLY A 51 8.41 -3.59 1.33
CA GLY A 51 7.74 -3.79 2.61
C GLY A 51 7.69 -5.26 3.01
N GLY A 52 7.35 -6.17 2.09
CA GLY A 52 7.32 -7.61 2.34
C GLY A 52 8.69 -8.17 2.72
N VAL A 53 9.72 -7.83 1.94
CA VAL A 53 11.11 -8.24 2.23
C VAL A 53 11.57 -7.67 3.57
N ALA A 54 11.29 -6.40 3.86
CA ALA A 54 11.63 -5.79 5.14
C ALA A 54 10.92 -6.50 6.31
N LEU A 55 9.65 -6.89 6.16
CA LEU A 55 8.90 -7.59 7.20
C LEU A 55 9.47 -8.98 7.47
N VAL A 56 9.82 -9.73 6.41
CA VAL A 56 10.50 -11.03 6.53
C VAL A 56 11.86 -10.89 7.23
N LEU A 57 12.66 -9.89 6.83
CA LEU A 57 13.95 -9.63 7.48
C LEU A 57 13.80 -9.21 8.95
N ALA A 58 12.82 -8.36 9.25
CA ALA A 58 12.52 -7.96 10.62
C ALA A 58 12.09 -9.16 11.48
N GLN A 59 11.27 -10.06 10.93
CA GLN A 59 10.85 -11.28 11.61
C GLN A 59 12.03 -12.22 11.85
N ALA A 60 12.88 -12.44 10.85
CA ALA A 60 14.09 -13.25 10.98
C ALA A 60 15.05 -12.66 12.04
N ALA A 61 15.25 -11.34 12.03
CA ALA A 61 16.05 -10.64 13.03
C ALA A 61 15.46 -10.78 14.44
N ALA A 62 14.14 -10.71 14.60
CA ALA A 62 13.48 -10.90 15.89
C ALA A 62 13.71 -12.32 16.44
N VAL A 63 13.61 -13.35 15.60
CA VAL A 63 13.91 -14.73 16.01
C VAL A 63 15.38 -14.88 16.40
N ALA A 64 16.30 -14.37 15.57
CA ALA A 64 17.73 -14.40 15.85
C ALA A 64 18.08 -13.68 17.15
N LEU A 65 17.44 -12.54 17.44
CA LEU A 65 17.59 -11.80 18.68
C LEU A 65 17.18 -12.65 19.89
N VAL A 66 16.01 -13.30 19.84
CA VAL A 66 15.52 -14.18 20.91
C VAL A 66 16.51 -15.33 21.15
N VAL A 67 16.96 -16.00 20.09
CA VAL A 67 17.95 -17.08 20.19
C VAL A 67 19.27 -16.57 20.80
N GLY A 68 19.78 -15.43 20.34
CA GLY A 68 20.99 -14.82 20.88
C GLY A 68 20.87 -14.44 22.35
N LEU A 69 19.71 -13.92 22.77
CA LEU A 69 19.43 -13.60 24.17
C LEU A 69 19.43 -14.85 25.05
N VAL A 70 18.76 -15.92 24.60
CA VAL A 70 18.76 -17.20 25.32
C VAL A 70 20.17 -17.77 25.43
N LEU A 71 20.95 -17.77 24.35
CA LEU A 71 22.34 -18.27 24.39
C LEU A 71 23.23 -17.43 25.30
N THR A 72 23.03 -16.12 25.36
CA THR A 72 23.80 -15.21 26.22
C THR A 72 23.43 -15.37 27.69
N LEU A 73 22.15 -15.60 28.01
CA LEU A 73 21.69 -15.79 29.40
C LEU A 73 21.91 -17.22 29.91
N SER A 74 21.89 -18.20 29.01
CA SER A 74 22.06 -19.62 29.34
C SER A 74 23.25 -19.92 30.27
N PRO A 75 24.48 -19.38 30.04
CA PRO A 75 25.61 -19.64 30.94
C PRO A 75 25.47 -19.00 32.33
N LEU A 76 24.61 -17.99 32.52
CA LEU A 76 24.45 -17.30 33.80
C LEU A 76 23.37 -17.95 34.68
N VAL A 77 22.24 -18.33 34.09
CA VAL A 77 21.05 -18.78 34.83
C VAL A 77 20.58 -20.19 34.46
N GLY A 78 21.24 -20.81 33.49
CA GLY A 78 20.84 -22.09 32.91
C GLY A 78 19.81 -21.94 31.77
N PRO A 79 19.73 -22.91 30.85
CA PRO A 79 18.90 -22.80 29.64
C PRO A 79 17.40 -22.60 29.94
N GLY A 80 16.86 -23.31 30.94
CA GLY A 80 15.43 -23.26 31.28
C GLY A 80 14.98 -21.92 31.86
N PHE A 81 15.78 -21.31 32.74
CA PHE A 81 15.48 -19.99 33.28
C PHE A 81 15.74 -18.89 32.26
N ALA A 82 16.75 -19.05 31.40
CA ALA A 82 17.00 -18.11 30.30
C ALA A 82 15.81 -18.01 29.35
N THR A 83 15.25 -19.14 28.90
CA THR A 83 14.07 -19.12 28.02
C THR A 83 12.85 -18.50 28.71
N LEU A 84 12.61 -18.83 29.99
CA LEU A 84 11.51 -18.27 30.75
C LEU A 84 11.62 -16.74 30.85
N ILE A 85 12.78 -16.21 31.24
CA ILE A 85 13.02 -14.77 31.36
C ILE A 85 12.75 -14.06 30.03
N VAL A 86 13.31 -14.57 28.92
CA VAL A 86 13.18 -13.94 27.60
C VAL A 86 11.72 -13.96 27.13
N VAL A 87 11.03 -15.09 27.26
CA VAL A 87 9.64 -15.23 26.85
C VAL A 87 8.74 -14.31 27.68
N THR A 88 8.89 -14.28 29.00
CA THR A 88 8.08 -13.41 29.87
C THR A 88 8.32 -11.93 29.55
N ALA A 89 9.57 -11.52 29.30
CA ALA A 89 9.90 -10.15 28.90
C ALA A 89 9.24 -9.75 27.57
N PHE A 90 9.32 -10.60 26.55
CA PHE A 90 8.69 -10.33 25.25
C PHE A 90 7.16 -10.31 25.34
N LEU A 91 6.55 -11.21 26.11
CA LEU A 91 5.11 -11.21 26.36
C LEU A 91 4.66 -9.94 27.09
N ALA A 92 5.44 -9.45 28.06
CA ALA A 92 5.14 -8.19 28.73
C ALA A 92 5.16 -7.01 27.77
N ILE A 93 6.18 -6.92 26.89
CA ILE A 93 6.27 -5.88 25.86
C ILE A 93 5.11 -6.00 24.86
N ALA A 94 4.81 -7.20 24.37
CA ALA A 94 3.72 -7.43 23.44
C ALA A 94 2.36 -7.07 24.06
N GLY A 95 2.14 -7.43 25.33
CA GLY A 95 0.94 -7.06 26.08
C GLY A 95 0.81 -5.54 26.24
N LEU A 96 1.91 -4.85 26.56
CA LEU A 96 1.94 -3.39 26.68
C LEU A 96 1.61 -2.72 25.33
N MET A 97 2.22 -3.17 24.24
CA MET A 97 1.94 -2.63 22.90
C MET A 97 0.49 -2.91 22.47
N GLY A 98 -0.02 -4.12 22.73
CA GLY A 98 -1.41 -4.48 22.44
C GLY A 98 -2.39 -3.62 23.24
N TRP A 99 -2.09 -3.36 24.51
CA TRP A 99 -2.88 -2.46 25.35
C TRP A 99 -2.86 -1.03 24.82
N LEU A 100 -1.69 -0.48 24.48
CA LEU A 100 -1.56 0.84 23.90
C LEU A 100 -2.33 0.94 22.57
N ALA A 101 -2.21 -0.04 21.67
CA ALA A 101 -2.97 -0.08 20.43
C ALA A 101 -4.49 -0.09 20.70
N TRP A 102 -4.95 -0.89 21.65
CA TRP A 102 -6.35 -0.94 22.04
C TRP A 102 -6.86 0.39 22.59
N THR A 103 -6.05 1.12 23.36
CA THR A 103 -6.43 2.45 23.85
C THR A 103 -6.59 3.47 22.72
N HIS A 104 -5.77 3.40 21.68
CA HIS A 104 -5.88 4.28 20.50
C HIS A 104 -7.11 3.94 19.66
N VAL A 105 -7.37 2.65 19.41
CA VAL A 105 -8.55 2.21 18.66
C VAL A 105 -9.84 2.55 19.41
N LYS A 106 -9.86 2.36 20.74
CA LYS A 106 -11.01 2.71 21.58
C LYS A 106 -11.30 4.21 21.57
N ARG A 107 -10.29 5.08 21.42
CA ARG A 107 -10.49 6.53 21.27
C ARG A 107 -11.25 6.86 19.99
N ILE A 108 -10.84 6.27 18.87
CA ILE A 108 -11.51 6.46 17.56
C ILE A 108 -12.96 5.96 17.60
N TYR A 109 -13.22 4.82 18.24
CA TYR A 109 -14.57 4.28 18.36
C TYR A 109 -15.48 5.11 19.29
N LYS A 110 -14.91 5.81 20.28
CA LYS A 110 -15.67 6.65 21.22
C LYS A 110 -16.01 8.04 20.67
N GLU A 111 -15.42 8.42 19.53
CA GLU A 111 -15.65 9.71 18.84
C GLU A 111 -16.71 9.63 17.73
N LYS A 112 -17.38 8.49 17.54
CA LYS A 112 -18.63 8.47 16.74
C LYS A 112 -19.79 8.98 17.60
N PRO A 113 -20.60 9.93 17.09
CA PRO A 113 -21.60 10.68 17.86
C PRO A 113 -22.66 9.79 18.50
#